data_AF-A0A915DQ92-F1
#
_entry.id   AF-A0A915DQ92-F1
#
_cell.length_a   1.000
_cell.length_b   1.000
_cell.length_c   1.000
_cell.angle_alpha   90.00
_cell.angle_beta   90.00
_cell.angle_gamma   90.00
#
_symmetry.space_group_name_H-M   'P 1'
#
loop_
_entity.id
_entity.type
_entity.pdbx_description
1 polymer ?
#
loop_
_entity_poly.entity_id
_entity_poly.type
_entity_poly.pdbx_seq_one_letter_code
_entity_poly.pdbx_strand_id
1 'polypeptide(L)'
;MAKYELLKSEKNKEMLKDSDGHLYWKKILRGERTYWSCVLKEAGADGDIGSKCRGKAVTFNGDILTSAAHNYLPDWNRVELKRLQGIVQEKALECKDLPRKIIGSSINSISEEA
;
A
#
# COMPACT_ATOMS: atom_id res chain seq x y z
N MET A 1 -4.48 9.40 20.43
CA MET A 1 -4.99 8.17 19.81
C MET A 1 -4.35 8.05 18.45
N ALA A 2 -3.67 6.95 18.15
CA ALA A 2 -2.90 6.81 16.91
C ALA A 2 -3.84 6.42 15.75
N LYS A 3 -3.89 7.25 14.71
CA LYS A 3 -4.70 6.98 13.50
C LYS A 3 -3.89 6.11 12.53
N TYR A 4 -4.58 5.20 11.85
CA TYR A 4 -4.02 4.45 10.72
C TYR A 4 -4.89 4.62 9.48
N GLU A 5 -4.33 4.30 8.33
CA GLU A 5 -5.02 4.32 7.03
C GLU A 5 -4.90 2.94 6.39
N LEU A 6 -6.00 2.45 5.79
CA LEU A 6 -5.96 1.23 4.98
C LEU A 6 -5.70 1.60 3.53
N LEU A 7 -4.70 0.94 2.96
CA LEU A 7 -4.31 1.10 1.57
C LEU A 7 -4.48 -0.23 0.84
N LYS A 8 -4.38 -0.18 -0.49
CA LYS A 8 -4.35 -1.38 -1.33
C LYS A 8 -3.05 -1.47 -2.10
N SER A 9 -2.55 -2.69 -2.21
CA SER A 9 -1.43 -2.99 -3.11
C SER A 9 -1.89 -3.12 -4.55
N GLU A 10 -0.92 -3.23 -5.46
CA GLU A 10 -1.15 -3.43 -6.90
C GLU A 10 -2.02 -4.66 -7.20
N LYS A 11 -1.88 -5.70 -6.36
CA LYS A 11 -2.66 -6.95 -6.45
C LYS A 11 -3.94 -6.91 -5.60
N ASN A 12 -4.43 -5.71 -5.26
CA ASN A 12 -5.62 -5.47 -4.45
C ASN A 12 -5.55 -6.09 -3.02
N LYS A 13 -4.36 -6.47 -2.54
CA LYS A 13 -4.17 -6.94 -1.16
C LYS A 13 -4.17 -5.77 -0.20
N GLU A 14 -4.84 -5.94 0.94
CA GLU A 14 -4.90 -4.93 2.00
C GLU A 14 -3.53 -4.64 2.60
N MET A 15 -3.30 -3.36 2.82
CA MET A 15 -2.14 -2.81 3.48
C MET A 15 -2.58 -1.84 4.57
N LEU A 16 -1.74 -1.66 5.56
CA LEU A 16 -1.92 -0.64 6.58
C LEU A 16 -0.78 0.37 6.51
N LYS A 17 -1.11 1.64 6.69
CA LYS A 17 -0.18 2.74 6.95
C LYS A 17 -0.42 3.29 8.36
N ASP A 18 0.62 3.39 9.17
CA ASP A 18 0.53 4.09 10.47
C ASP A 18 0.71 5.61 10.31
N SER A 19 0.63 6.35 11.43
CA SER A 19 0.80 7.82 11.45
C SER A 19 2.18 8.27 11.00
N ASP A 20 3.19 7.42 11.21
CA ASP A 20 4.58 7.73 10.91
C ASP A 20 4.93 7.39 9.46
N GLY A 21 4.03 6.73 8.72
CA GLY A 21 4.21 6.39 7.30
C GLY A 21 4.76 4.99 7.06
N HIS A 22 4.88 4.14 8.08
CA HIS A 22 5.31 2.76 7.87
C HIS A 22 4.18 1.92 7.26
N LEU A 23 4.55 1.05 6.33
CA LEU A 23 3.64 0.17 5.63
C LEU A 23 3.71 -1.25 6.16
N TYR A 24 2.55 -1.90 6.24
CA TYR A 24 2.41 -3.26 6.73
C TYR A 24 1.53 -4.11 5.82
N TRP A 25 1.89 -5.39 5.69
CA TRP A 25 1.06 -6.42 5.11
C TRP A 25 0.14 -7.03 6.17
N LYS A 26 -1.14 -7.22 5.80
CA LYS A 26 -2.07 -8.02 6.59
C LYS A 26 -1.55 -9.45 6.70
N LYS A 27 -1.53 -10.00 7.91
CA LYS A 27 -1.15 -11.40 8.15
C LYS A 27 -2.34 -12.25 8.49
N ILE A 28 -3.08 -11.89 9.53
CA ILE A 28 -4.20 -12.68 10.01
C ILE A 28 -5.19 -11.81 10.80
N LEU A 29 -6.47 -12.15 10.71
CA LEU A 29 -7.52 -11.68 11.60
C LEU A 29 -7.78 -12.77 12.64
N ARG A 30 -7.75 -12.44 13.94
CA ARG A 30 -8.12 -13.35 15.03
C ARG A 30 -9.11 -12.65 15.95
N GLY A 31 -10.34 -13.12 15.93
CA GLY A 31 -11.45 -12.39 16.55
C GLY A 31 -11.56 -11.00 15.92
N GLU A 32 -11.51 -9.97 16.76
CA GLU A 32 -11.60 -8.57 16.36
C GLU A 32 -10.22 -7.92 16.07
N ARG A 33 -9.12 -8.67 16.25
CA ARG A 33 -7.76 -8.15 16.10
C ARG A 33 -7.18 -8.52 14.76
N THR A 34 -6.74 -7.52 13.99
CA THR A 34 -5.97 -7.77 12.77
C THR A 34 -4.49 -7.58 13.05
N TYR A 35 -3.67 -8.57 12.67
CA TYR A 35 -2.23 -8.57 12.85
C TYR A 35 -1.53 -8.23 11.54
N TRP A 36 -0.53 -7.36 11.64
CA TRP A 36 0.18 -6.78 10.53
C TRP A 36 1.69 -6.94 10.71
N SER A 37 2.42 -7.07 9.61
CA SER A 37 3.89 -7.04 9.63
C SER A 37 4.44 -6.09 8.60
N CYS A 38 5.54 -5.42 8.93
CA CYS A 38 6.25 -4.53 8.03
C CYS A 38 6.47 -5.16 6.63
N VAL A 39 6.35 -4.34 5.59
CA VAL A 39 6.62 -4.76 4.20
C VAL A 39 8.09 -5.07 3.94
N LEU A 40 9.00 -4.49 4.73
CA LEU A 40 10.46 -4.70 4.70
C LEU A 40 10.92 -5.83 5.64
N LYS A 41 10.03 -6.79 5.94
CA LYS A 41 10.37 -7.93 6.80
C LYS A 41 11.39 -8.88 6.16
N GLU A 42 11.40 -8.97 4.84
CA GLU A 42 12.20 -9.95 4.08
C GLU A 42 13.38 -9.30 3.35
N ALA A 43 13.13 -8.15 2.71
CA ALA A 43 14.15 -7.24 2.21
C ALA A 43 14.28 -6.11 3.23
N GLY A 44 15.46 -5.91 3.82
CA GLY A 44 15.69 -4.82 4.78
C GLY A 44 15.49 -3.44 4.17
N ALA A 45 15.70 -2.42 4.99
CA ALA A 45 15.43 -1.02 4.65
C ALA A 45 16.08 -0.56 3.34
N ASP A 46 17.34 -0.96 3.15
CA ASP A 46 18.20 -0.52 2.05
C ASP A 46 18.36 -1.61 0.97
N GLY A 47 17.45 -2.60 0.94
CA GLY A 47 17.58 -3.78 0.09
C GLY A 47 18.58 -4.81 0.60
N ASP A 48 19.27 -4.53 1.71
CA ASP A 48 20.12 -5.50 2.39
C ASP A 48 19.28 -6.54 3.14
N ILE A 49 19.62 -7.82 2.96
CA ILE A 49 18.96 -8.95 3.63
C ILE A 49 19.33 -9.01 5.12
N GLY A 50 20.43 -8.34 5.52
CA GLY A 50 20.89 -8.24 6.91
C GLY A 50 20.04 -7.34 7.82
N SER A 51 19.33 -6.36 7.25
CA SER A 51 18.59 -5.32 8.00
C SER A 51 17.07 -5.50 7.99
N LYS A 52 16.60 -6.76 8.05
CA LYS A 52 15.17 -7.10 8.07
C LYS A 52 14.41 -6.35 9.15
N CYS A 53 13.32 -5.72 8.77
CA CYS A 53 12.46 -5.05 9.72
C CYS A 53 11.58 -6.05 10.48
N ARG A 54 11.53 -5.92 11.81
CA ARG A 54 10.64 -6.71 12.68
C ARG A 54 9.39 -5.97 13.11
N GLY A 55 9.14 -4.80 12.53
CA GLY A 55 7.97 -3.96 12.80
C GLY A 55 6.68 -4.75 12.67
N LYS A 56 5.85 -4.67 13.71
CA LYS A 56 4.54 -5.35 13.80
C LYS A 56 3.53 -4.38 14.35
N ALA A 57 2.31 -4.49 13.85
CA ALA A 57 1.18 -3.74 14.35
C ALA A 57 -0.03 -4.65 14.55
N VAL A 58 -0.92 -4.24 15.43
CA VAL A 58 -2.23 -4.85 15.65
C VAL A 58 -3.26 -3.74 15.55
N THR A 59 -4.32 -3.95 14.78
CA THR A 59 -5.49 -3.06 14.82
C THR A 59 -6.65 -3.73 15.54
N PHE A 60 -7.37 -2.94 16.32
CA PHE A 60 -8.49 -3.37 17.15
C PHE A 60 -9.38 -2.16 17.42
N ASN A 61 -10.70 -2.29 17.20
CA ASN A 61 -11.68 -1.23 17.45
C ASN A 61 -11.34 0.14 16.83
N GLY A 62 -10.74 0.15 15.64
CA GLY A 62 -10.37 1.39 14.95
C GLY A 62 -9.07 2.04 15.42
N ASP A 63 -8.38 1.44 16.40
CA ASP A 63 -7.07 1.87 16.88
C ASP A 63 -5.94 0.98 16.33
N ILE A 64 -4.72 1.53 16.37
CA ILE A 64 -3.48 0.80 16.08
C ILE A 64 -2.57 0.71 17.32
N LEU A 65 -2.06 -0.49 17.54
CA LEU A 65 -1.05 -0.81 18.55
C LEU A 65 0.20 -1.33 17.83
N THR A 66 1.27 -0.54 17.82
CA THR A 66 2.57 -0.96 17.29
C THR A 66 3.32 -1.74 18.38
N SER A 67 3.74 -2.96 18.07
CA SER A 67 4.36 -3.89 19.04
C SER A 67 5.86 -4.04 18.87
N ALA A 68 6.44 -3.60 17.75
CA ALA A 68 7.87 -3.56 17.54
C ALA A 68 8.24 -2.33 16.71
N ALA A 69 9.30 -1.63 17.13
CA ALA A 69 9.84 -0.48 16.41
C ALA A 69 10.41 -0.89 15.05
N HIS A 70 10.37 0.04 14.10
CA HIS A 70 11.05 -0.10 12.82
C HIS A 70 12.52 0.29 12.97
N ASN A 71 13.37 -0.37 12.20
CA ASN A 71 14.80 -0.10 12.12
C ASN A 71 15.13 0.78 10.90
N TYR A 72 14.16 1.54 10.40
CA TYR A 72 14.28 2.34 9.19
C TYR A 72 13.37 3.56 9.24
N LEU A 73 13.68 4.55 8.42
CA LEU A 73 12.84 5.73 8.23
C LEU A 73 11.85 5.49 7.08
N PRO A 74 10.58 5.86 7.22
CA PRO A 74 9.58 5.66 6.19
C PRO A 74 9.87 6.48 4.93
N ASP A 75 9.68 5.85 3.77
CA ASP A 75 9.75 6.51 2.47
C ASP A 75 8.37 7.06 2.10
N TRP A 76 8.20 8.37 2.29
CA TRP A 76 6.94 9.07 2.01
C TRP A 76 6.57 9.08 0.53
N ASN A 77 7.54 9.06 -0.38
CA ASN A 77 7.25 8.98 -1.82
C ASN A 77 6.61 7.64 -2.15
N ARG A 78 7.16 6.55 -1.58
CA ARG A 78 6.57 5.21 -1.73
C ARG A 78 5.18 5.12 -1.12
N VAL A 79 4.95 5.74 0.04
CA VAL A 79 3.62 5.80 0.68
C VAL A 79 2.62 6.49 -0.23
N GLU A 80 2.97 7.69 -0.73
CA GLU A 80 2.08 8.47 -1.58
C GLU A 80 1.79 7.77 -2.90
N LEU A 81 2.80 7.14 -3.51
CA LEU A 81 2.61 6.33 -4.70
C LEU A 81 1.58 5.22 -4.48
N LYS A 82 1.61 4.54 -3.32
CA LYS A 82 0.62 3.49 -3.00
C LYS A 82 -0.78 4.06 -2.77
N ARG A 83 -0.90 5.24 -2.19
CA ARG A 83 -2.18 5.94 -2.04
C ARG A 83 -2.78 6.31 -3.39
N LEU A 84 -2.00 6.97 -4.26
CA LEU A 84 -2.42 7.36 -5.61
C LEU A 84 -2.78 6.14 -6.47
N GLN A 85 -2.00 5.07 -6.37
CA GLN A 85 -2.28 3.83 -7.08
C GLN A 85 -3.65 3.24 -6.68
N GLY A 86 -3.99 3.25 -5.38
CA GLY A 86 -5.30 2.81 -4.90
C GLY A 86 -6.45 3.61 -5.52
N ILE A 87 -6.30 4.95 -5.60
CA ILE A 87 -7.29 5.84 -6.22
C ILE A 87 -7.46 5.53 -7.71
N VAL A 88 -6.34 5.37 -8.44
CA VAL A 88 -6.39 5.06 -9.86
C VAL A 88 -7.07 3.71 -10.10
N GLN A 89 -6.79 2.71 -9.28
CA GLN A 89 -7.41 1.39 -9.39
C GLN A 89 -8.92 1.43 -9.11
N GLU A 90 -9.34 2.16 -8.07
CA GLU A 90 -10.77 2.33 -7.77
C GLU A 90 -11.51 3.01 -8.92
N LYS A 91 -10.97 4.12 -9.43
CA LYS A 91 -11.50 4.79 -10.62
C LYS A 91 -11.54 3.88 -11.85
N ALA A 92 -10.52 3.06 -12.05
CA ALA A 92 -10.47 2.12 -13.17
C ALA A 92 -11.56 1.03 -13.05
N LEU A 93 -11.90 0.58 -11.84
CA LEU A 93 -12.99 -0.38 -11.62
C LEU A 93 -14.38 0.24 -11.83
N GLU A 94 -14.54 1.51 -11.51
CA GLU A 94 -15.77 2.27 -11.78
C GLU A 94 -15.94 2.59 -13.27
N CYS A 95 -14.82 2.66 -13.99
CA CYS A 95 -14.84 2.98 -15.39
C CYS A 95 -15.38 1.80 -16.21
N LYS A 96 -16.47 2.02 -16.94
CA LYS A 96 -17.02 1.06 -17.91
C LYS A 96 -16.29 1.10 -19.26
N ASP A 97 -15.15 1.77 -19.31
CA ASP A 97 -14.39 1.92 -20.54
C ASP A 97 -13.84 0.57 -20.99
N LEU A 98 -14.13 0.23 -22.24
CA LEU A 98 -13.53 -0.93 -22.88
C LEU A 98 -12.04 -0.61 -23.13
N PRO A 99 -11.09 -1.42 -22.62
CA PRO A 99 -9.66 -1.16 -22.80
C PRO A 99 -9.27 -0.97 -24.27
N ARG A 100 -9.91 -1.71 -25.19
CA ARG A 100 -9.74 -1.53 -26.64
C ARG A 100 -10.10 -0.13 -27.14
N LYS A 101 -11.16 0.47 -26.58
CA LYS A 101 -11.62 1.80 -26.99
C LYS A 101 -10.64 2.88 -26.51
N ILE A 102 -10.15 2.78 -25.28
CA ILE A 102 -9.12 3.68 -24.75
C ILE A 102 -7.85 3.58 -25.59
N ILE A 103 -7.34 2.36 -25.80
CA ILE A 103 -6.11 2.14 -26.58
C ILE A 103 -6.28 2.68 -28.00
N GLY A 104 -7.42 2.41 -28.65
CA GLY A 104 -7.72 2.92 -29.98
C GLY A 104 -7.76 4.44 -30.04
N SER A 105 -8.43 5.10 -29.08
CA SER A 105 -8.47 6.57 -29.03
C SER A 105 -7.09 7.18 -28.79
N SER A 106 -6.26 6.59 -27.93
CA SER A 106 -4.92 7.09 -27.66
C SER A 106 -3.97 6.94 -28.86
N ILE A 107 -4.06 5.83 -29.60
CA ILE A 107 -3.30 5.64 -30.84
C ILE A 107 -3.72 6.69 -31.87
N ASN A 108 -5.02 6.92 -32.04
CA ASN A 108 -5.53 7.90 -33.00
C ASN A 108 -5.07 9.32 -32.67
N SER A 109 -5.09 9.72 -31.40
CA SER A 109 -4.60 11.04 -30.99
C SER A 109 -3.09 11.23 -31.22
N ILE A 110 -2.28 10.15 -31.11
CA ILE A 110 -0.84 10.22 -31.41
C ILE A 110 -0.61 10.43 -32.91
N SER A 111 -1.44 9.81 -33.76
CA SER A 111 -1.33 9.94 -35.22
C SER A 111 -1.86 11.27 -35.77
N GLU A 112 -2.67 12.02 -35.03
CA GLU A 112 -3.16 13.35 -35.44
C GLU A 112 -2.16 14.48 -35.10
N GLU A 113 -1.17 14.22 -34.25
CA GLU A 113 -0.11 15.16 -33.88
C GLU A 113 1.22 14.96 -34.65
N ALA A 114 1.26 14.01 -35.60
CA ALA A 114 2.43 13.67 -36.42
C ALA A 114 2.25 14.08 -37.88
#